data_AF-A0A2C9U0A8-F1
#
_entry.id   AF-A0A2C9U0A8-F1
#
_cell.length_a   1.000
_cell.length_b   1.000
_cell.length_c   1.000
_cell.angle_alpha   90.00
_cell.angle_beta   90.00
_cell.angle_gamma   90.00
#
_symmetry.space_group_name_H-M   'P 1'
#
loop_
_entity.id
_entity.type
_entity.pdbx_description
1 polymer ?
#
loop_
_entity_poly.entity_id
_entity_poly.type
_entity_poly.pdbx_seq_one_letter_code
_entity_poly.pdbx_strand_id
1 'polypeptide(L)'
;MPCLSIPFSDVETKKALDRKFNIEGVPCLIILQPEDDNDEATLHDGVEILYRFGVQAFPFTKQRLEELELQERQKHERQTLTNLLADHDRDYLFGHPAPKQVPIDSLMGKTIGLFFSAQWCNPGVKFTPKLVSIYHKIKQMLILNDNDEDFEIVFVSNDWDQSGFNSYFNTMPWLALPFGEPTAKNLAKYFDVRGIPCLIILGPDGKTITKHGRNLINLYQENAYPFTEAKVDLLEKQMDEEAKNLPRSEYHAGHKHELTLVSQETGGGPFICCDCDEQGAGWAYQCLDCGYEVHPKCVRAVDTSNMLGR
;
A
#
# COMPACT_ATOMS: atom_id res chain seq x y z
N MET A 1 12.71 10.73 -29.65
CA MET A 1 13.71 10.55 -28.58
C MET A 1 15.09 10.54 -29.23
N PRO A 2 16.03 11.42 -28.82
CA PRO A 2 17.39 11.40 -29.36
C PRO A 2 18.24 10.40 -28.55
N CYS A 3 17.97 9.11 -28.72
CA CYS A 3 18.79 8.05 -28.12
C CYS A 3 19.46 7.26 -29.26
N LEU A 4 20.76 6.99 -29.12
CA LEU A 4 21.43 6.04 -30.00
C LEU A 4 20.91 4.63 -29.67
N SER A 5 20.78 3.78 -30.70
CA SER A 5 20.30 2.42 -30.54
C SER A 5 21.21 1.44 -31.25
N ILE A 6 21.36 0.25 -30.66
CA ILE A 6 22.00 -0.89 -31.31
C ILE A 6 21.06 -1.35 -32.44
N PRO A 7 21.55 -1.54 -33.68
CA PRO A 7 20.73 -1.94 -34.81
C PRO A 7 19.85 -3.15 -34.52
N PHE A 8 18.64 -3.19 -35.09
CA PHE A 8 17.71 -4.31 -34.87
C PHE A 8 18.35 -5.67 -35.20
N SER A 9 19.10 -5.71 -36.30
CA SER A 9 19.77 -6.91 -36.83
C SER A 9 20.96 -7.40 -36.00
N ASP A 10 21.55 -6.56 -35.14
CA ASP A 10 22.71 -6.94 -34.34
C ASP A 10 22.27 -7.69 -33.07
N VAL A 11 21.95 -8.97 -33.26
CA VAL A 11 21.48 -9.87 -32.20
C VAL A 11 22.62 -10.33 -31.29
N GLU A 12 23.84 -10.42 -31.82
CA GLU A 12 25.01 -10.88 -31.07
C GLU A 12 25.41 -9.87 -30.00
N THR A 13 25.49 -8.58 -30.34
CA THR A 13 25.80 -7.52 -29.38
C THR A 13 24.75 -7.44 -28.28
N LYS A 14 23.45 -7.56 -28.62
CA LYS A 14 22.38 -7.56 -27.61
C LYS A 14 22.50 -8.71 -26.63
N LYS A 15 22.69 -9.95 -27.13
CA LYS A 15 22.91 -11.12 -26.28
C LYS A 15 24.16 -11.01 -25.43
N ALA A 16 25.22 -10.40 -25.96
CA ALA A 16 26.45 -10.16 -25.20
C ALA A 16 26.23 -9.17 -24.05
N LEU A 17 25.47 -8.10 -24.27
CA LEU A 17 25.12 -7.13 -23.24
C LEU A 17 24.18 -7.71 -22.19
N ASP A 18 23.14 -8.45 -22.61
CA ASP A 18 22.22 -9.14 -21.69
C ASP A 18 22.98 -10.05 -20.72
N ARG A 19 23.95 -10.81 -21.24
CA ARG A 19 24.81 -11.67 -20.43
C ARG A 19 25.79 -10.89 -19.57
N LYS A 20 26.43 -9.85 -20.13
CA LYS A 20 27.43 -9.03 -19.42
C LYS A 20 26.83 -8.40 -18.18
N PHE A 21 25.61 -7.87 -18.29
CA PHE A 21 24.96 -7.14 -17.21
C PHE A 21 23.87 -7.93 -16.48
N ASN A 22 23.74 -9.22 -16.79
CA ASN A 22 22.74 -10.12 -16.23
C ASN A 22 21.32 -9.52 -16.23
N ILE A 23 20.84 -9.13 -17.42
CA ILE A 23 19.51 -8.51 -17.56
C ILE A 23 18.43 -9.60 -17.43
N GLU A 24 17.71 -9.59 -16.32
CA GLU A 24 16.66 -10.58 -16.00
C GLU A 24 15.24 -10.11 -16.37
N GLY A 25 15.06 -8.84 -16.74
CA GLY A 25 13.75 -8.28 -17.05
C GLY A 25 13.77 -6.88 -17.65
N VAL A 26 12.60 -6.40 -18.06
CA VAL A 26 12.39 -5.04 -18.59
C VAL A 26 11.25 -4.34 -17.83
N PRO A 27 11.31 -3.01 -17.64
CA PRO A 27 12.38 -2.10 -18.05
C PRO A 27 13.66 -2.29 -17.22
N CYS A 28 14.82 -2.16 -17.87
CA CYS A 28 16.15 -2.19 -17.25
C CYS A 28 16.95 -0.96 -17.72
N LEU A 29 17.68 -0.33 -16.81
CA LEU A 29 18.56 0.80 -17.09
C LEU A 29 19.85 0.61 -16.29
N ILE A 30 20.95 0.51 -17.02
CA ILE A 30 22.29 0.37 -16.45
C ILE A 30 23.02 1.69 -16.66
N ILE A 31 23.59 2.24 -15.60
CA ILE A 31 24.34 3.50 -15.64
C ILE A 31 25.83 3.18 -15.51
N LEU A 32 26.57 3.46 -16.57
CA LEU A 32 28.02 3.28 -16.63
C LEU A 32 28.71 4.57 -16.17
N GLN A 33 29.58 4.48 -15.17
CA GLN A 33 30.38 5.61 -14.72
C GLN A 33 31.61 5.80 -15.63
N PRO A 34 31.94 7.03 -16.05
CA PRO A 34 32.99 7.27 -17.03
C PRO A 34 34.43 7.18 -16.50
N GLU A 35 34.66 7.19 -15.18
CA GLU A 35 36.00 7.35 -14.58
C GLU A 35 36.52 6.12 -13.82
N ASP A 36 35.81 5.00 -13.83
CA ASP A 36 36.18 3.84 -13.02
C ASP A 36 36.06 2.57 -13.86
N ASP A 37 37.20 2.04 -14.29
CA ASP A 37 37.32 0.80 -15.10
C ASP A 37 36.94 -0.46 -14.30
N ASN A 38 36.56 -0.31 -13.04
CA ASN A 38 36.18 -1.39 -12.16
C ASN A 38 34.67 -1.66 -12.27
N ASP A 39 34.27 -2.94 -12.36
CA ASP A 39 32.86 -3.34 -12.49
C ASP A 39 31.97 -2.82 -11.32
N GLU A 40 32.58 -2.47 -10.17
CA GLU A 40 31.91 -1.85 -9.00
C GLU A 40 31.29 -0.46 -9.27
N ALA A 41 31.68 0.23 -10.34
CA ALA A 41 31.13 1.54 -10.67
C ALA A 41 29.88 1.48 -11.55
N THR A 42 29.48 0.28 -12.00
CA THR A 42 28.25 0.08 -12.78
C THR A 42 27.04 0.05 -11.85
N LEU A 43 26.06 0.93 -12.09
CA LEU A 43 24.80 0.91 -11.36
C LEU A 43 23.76 0.12 -12.15
N HIS A 44 23.30 -0.99 -11.58
CA HIS A 44 22.29 -1.87 -12.19
C HIS A 44 20.86 -1.39 -11.92
N ASP A 45 20.69 -0.50 -10.94
CA ASP A 45 19.41 -0.08 -10.39
C ASP A 45 18.94 1.26 -11.01
N GLY A 46 19.41 1.58 -12.22
CA GLY A 46 19.19 2.89 -12.83
C GLY A 46 17.72 3.28 -12.97
N VAL A 47 16.83 2.30 -13.19
CA VAL A 47 15.38 2.54 -13.23
C VAL A 47 14.87 3.06 -11.89
N GLU A 48 15.27 2.43 -10.79
CA GLU A 48 14.86 2.81 -9.44
C GLU A 48 15.45 4.18 -9.05
N ILE A 49 16.72 4.42 -9.40
CA ILE A 49 17.39 5.71 -9.17
C ILE A 49 16.65 6.84 -9.88
N LEU A 50 16.31 6.66 -11.17
CA LEU A 50 15.54 7.64 -11.93
C LEU A 50 14.13 7.82 -11.38
N TYR A 51 13.50 6.72 -10.95
CA TYR A 51 12.16 6.76 -10.39
C TYR A 51 12.14 7.58 -9.08
N ARG A 52 13.10 7.37 -8.18
CA ARG A 52 13.19 8.08 -6.90
C ARG A 52 13.68 9.52 -7.06
N PHE A 53 14.84 9.69 -7.68
CA PHE A 53 15.58 10.96 -7.67
C PHE A 53 15.46 11.74 -9.00
N GLY A 54 15.09 11.06 -10.09
CA GLY A 54 14.98 11.67 -11.41
C GLY A 54 16.28 12.35 -11.85
N VAL A 55 16.15 13.55 -12.40
CA VAL A 55 17.30 14.34 -12.88
C VAL A 55 18.29 14.71 -11.77
N GLN A 56 17.86 14.75 -10.51
CA GLN A 56 18.71 15.17 -9.40
C GLN A 56 19.82 14.15 -9.10
N ALA A 57 19.62 12.88 -9.50
CA ALA A 57 20.61 11.83 -9.36
C ALA A 57 21.83 12.09 -10.24
N PHE A 58 21.73 12.82 -11.35
CA PHE A 58 22.88 13.19 -12.17
C PHE A 58 23.94 13.93 -11.32
N PRO A 59 25.24 13.61 -11.44
CA PRO A 59 25.90 12.75 -12.44
C PRO A 59 25.88 11.24 -12.16
N PHE A 60 24.99 10.76 -11.30
CA PHE A 60 24.82 9.37 -10.89
C PHE A 60 26.04 8.78 -10.17
N THR A 61 26.91 9.63 -9.63
CA THR A 61 28.05 9.16 -8.84
C THR A 61 27.57 8.62 -7.50
N LYS A 62 28.31 7.66 -6.92
CA LYS A 62 28.02 7.11 -5.60
C LYS A 62 27.84 8.21 -4.54
N GLN A 63 28.77 9.17 -4.50
CA GLN A 63 28.68 10.32 -3.60
C GLN A 63 27.38 11.12 -3.80
N ARG A 64 26.96 11.35 -5.05
CA ARG A 64 25.73 12.10 -5.33
C ARG A 64 24.48 11.36 -4.85
N LEU A 65 24.45 10.04 -5.03
CA LEU A 65 23.34 9.21 -4.56
C LEU A 65 23.29 9.17 -3.03
N GLU A 66 24.44 9.01 -2.36
CA GLU A 66 24.55 9.07 -0.90
C GLU A 66 24.07 10.43 -0.34
N GLU A 67 24.39 11.55 -0.99
CA GLU A 67 23.89 12.88 -0.63
C GLU A 67 22.36 12.96 -0.72
N LEU A 68 21.75 12.42 -1.78
CA LEU A 68 20.31 12.45 -1.98
C LEU A 68 19.57 11.54 -0.99
N GLU A 69 20.12 10.37 -0.71
CA GLU A 69 19.60 9.47 0.31
C GLU A 69 19.66 10.09 1.70
N LEU A 70 20.74 10.81 2.02
CA LEU A 70 20.85 11.55 3.27
C LEU A 70 19.80 12.67 3.34
N GLN A 71 19.56 13.39 2.24
CA GLN A 71 18.52 14.42 2.17
C GLN A 71 17.12 13.84 2.36
N GLU A 72 16.78 12.73 1.72
CA GLU A 72 15.51 12.02 1.92
C GLU A 72 15.35 11.56 3.38
N ARG A 73 16.41 10.96 3.96
CA ARG A 73 16.41 10.54 5.37
C ARG A 73 16.15 11.70 6.31
N GLN A 74 16.86 12.81 6.15
CA GLN A 74 16.66 14.03 6.95
C GLN A 74 15.25 14.62 6.75
N LYS A 75 14.66 14.47 5.56
CA LYS A 75 13.28 14.88 5.28
C LYS A 75 12.28 13.99 6.03
N HIS A 76 12.54 12.69 6.14
CA HIS A 76 11.72 11.74 6.89
C HIS A 76 11.87 11.94 8.41
N GLU A 77 13.09 12.16 8.88
CA GLU A 77 13.37 12.47 10.30
C GLU A 77 12.71 13.78 10.75
N ARG A 78 12.57 14.76 9.84
CA ARG A 78 11.88 16.03 10.10
C ARG A 78 10.42 16.05 9.65
N GLN A 79 9.86 14.89 9.32
CA GLN A 79 8.45 14.77 8.95
C GLN A 79 7.56 15.32 10.07
N THR A 80 6.61 16.18 9.70
CA THR A 80 5.52 16.67 10.55
C THR A 80 4.27 16.71 9.70
N LEU A 81 3.10 16.76 10.34
CA LEU A 81 1.84 16.86 9.61
C LEU A 81 1.78 18.12 8.75
N THR A 82 2.22 19.26 9.29
CA THR A 82 2.29 20.54 8.56
C THR A 82 3.21 20.46 7.35
N ASN A 83 4.41 19.87 7.47
CA ASN A 83 5.35 19.74 6.35
C ASN A 83 4.81 18.84 5.22
N LEU A 84 3.87 17.95 5.53
CA LEU A 84 3.23 17.06 4.55
C LEU A 84 2.00 17.69 3.90
N LEU A 85 1.14 18.32 4.72
CA LEU A 85 -0.19 18.74 4.29
C LEU A 85 -0.32 20.22 3.99
N ALA A 86 0.59 21.09 4.44
CA ALA A 86 0.55 22.51 4.13
C ALA A 86 1.30 22.82 2.83
N ASP A 87 0.93 23.93 2.19
CA ASP A 87 1.71 24.57 1.13
C ASP A 87 2.02 26.02 1.57
N HIS A 88 2.92 26.71 0.87
CA HIS A 88 3.36 28.07 1.21
C HIS A 88 2.20 29.05 1.42
N ASP A 89 1.08 28.85 0.73
CA ASP A 89 -0.11 29.72 0.77
C ASP A 89 -1.36 29.02 1.34
N ARG A 90 -1.24 27.79 1.87
CA ARG A 90 -2.40 27.00 2.33
C ARG A 90 -2.12 26.21 3.60
N ASP A 91 -2.95 26.45 4.61
CA ASP A 91 -2.94 25.81 5.92
C ASP A 91 -4.25 25.06 6.25
N TYR A 92 -5.10 24.77 5.25
CA TYR A 92 -6.40 24.13 5.45
C TYR A 92 -6.67 22.95 4.51
N LEU A 93 -7.61 22.09 4.90
CA LEU A 93 -8.19 20.98 4.12
C LEU A 93 -9.68 21.24 3.86
N PHE A 94 -10.30 20.49 2.95
CA PHE A 94 -11.75 20.51 2.76
C PHE A 94 -12.43 19.45 3.63
N GLY A 95 -13.40 19.84 4.43
CA GLY A 95 -14.27 18.93 5.17
C GLY A 95 -15.52 18.54 4.39
N HIS A 96 -16.19 17.48 4.87
CA HIS A 96 -17.49 17.02 4.39
C HIS A 96 -18.56 17.18 5.50
N PRO A 97 -19.84 17.49 5.17
CA PRO A 97 -20.39 17.85 3.86
C PRO A 97 -20.23 19.36 3.53
N ALA A 98 -20.15 19.68 2.23
CA ALA A 98 -19.88 21.00 1.64
C ALA A 98 -18.48 21.57 1.96
N PRO A 99 -17.87 22.43 1.10
CA PRO A 99 -16.48 22.86 1.28
C PRO A 99 -16.32 23.76 2.51
N LYS A 100 -16.13 23.13 3.68
CA LYS A 100 -15.70 23.77 4.91
C LYS A 100 -14.18 23.68 4.96
N GLN A 101 -13.51 24.82 5.05
CA GLN A 101 -12.07 24.83 5.31
C GLN A 101 -11.83 24.37 6.76
N VAL A 102 -10.97 23.36 6.92
CA VAL A 102 -10.56 22.79 8.20
C VAL A 102 -9.07 23.08 8.38
N PRO A 103 -8.66 23.85 9.40
CA PRO A 103 -7.25 24.14 9.63
C PRO A 103 -6.44 22.87 9.87
N ILE A 104 -5.25 22.76 9.27
CA ILE A 104 -4.35 21.61 9.43
C ILE A 104 -3.97 21.42 10.90
N ASP A 105 -3.79 22.51 11.66
CA ASP A 105 -3.45 22.47 13.08
C ASP A 105 -4.50 21.73 13.93
N SER A 106 -5.76 21.67 13.47
CA SER A 106 -6.80 20.92 14.17
C SER A 106 -6.66 19.39 14.07
N LEU A 107 -5.75 18.91 13.22
CA LEU A 107 -5.42 17.49 13.08
C LEU A 107 -4.23 17.07 13.95
N MET A 108 -3.54 18.02 14.62
CA MET A 108 -2.40 17.71 15.49
C MET A 108 -2.82 16.79 16.65
N GLY A 109 -1.99 15.80 16.96
CA GLY A 109 -2.28 14.83 18.02
C GLY A 109 -3.23 13.70 17.62
N LYS A 110 -3.74 13.70 16.38
CA LYS A 110 -4.62 12.64 15.87
C LYS A 110 -3.85 11.60 15.07
N THR A 111 -4.35 10.37 15.04
CA THR A 111 -3.93 9.39 14.04
C THR A 111 -4.56 9.76 12.69
N ILE A 112 -3.76 9.91 11.64
CA ILE A 112 -4.24 10.39 10.33
C ILE A 112 -4.03 9.32 9.25
N GLY A 113 -5.07 8.98 8.51
CA GLY A 113 -4.98 8.17 7.29
C GLY A 113 -4.90 9.05 6.03
N LEU A 114 -3.81 9.00 5.27
CA LEU A 114 -3.74 9.58 3.93
C LEU A 114 -4.27 8.56 2.91
N PHE A 115 -5.45 8.80 2.37
CA PHE A 115 -6.12 7.89 1.45
C PHE A 115 -5.95 8.34 -0.01
N PHE A 116 -5.04 7.67 -0.72
CA PHE A 116 -4.81 7.90 -2.15
C PHE A 116 -5.77 7.03 -2.96
N SER A 117 -6.68 7.67 -3.70
CA SER A 117 -7.66 6.97 -4.54
C SER A 117 -8.20 7.90 -5.63
N ALA A 118 -9.02 7.36 -6.52
CA ALA A 118 -9.73 8.12 -7.55
C ALA A 118 -11.04 7.43 -7.95
N GLN A 119 -11.98 8.19 -8.51
CA GLN A 119 -13.26 7.66 -8.99
C GLN A 119 -13.09 6.63 -10.10
N TRP A 120 -12.13 6.85 -11.00
CA TRP A 120 -11.83 5.95 -12.11
C TRP A 120 -11.16 4.64 -11.67
N CYS A 121 -10.70 4.56 -10.41
CA CYS A 121 -10.05 3.39 -9.86
C CYS A 121 -11.09 2.40 -9.29
N ASN A 122 -11.45 1.38 -10.07
CA ASN A 122 -12.43 0.36 -9.63
C ASN A 122 -12.05 -0.31 -8.28
N PRO A 123 -10.80 -0.75 -8.03
CA PRO A 123 -10.41 -1.25 -6.71
C PRO A 123 -10.60 -0.23 -5.57
N GLY A 124 -10.37 1.07 -5.85
CA GLY A 124 -10.58 2.16 -4.90
C GLY A 124 -12.04 2.39 -4.56
N VAL A 125 -12.90 2.45 -5.59
CA VAL A 125 -14.36 2.57 -5.42
C VAL A 125 -14.92 1.38 -4.64
N LYS A 126 -14.48 0.14 -4.90
CA LYS A 126 -14.87 -1.04 -4.12
C LYS A 126 -14.40 -0.99 -2.66
N PHE A 127 -13.21 -0.46 -2.40
CA PHE A 127 -12.64 -0.39 -1.06
C PHE A 127 -13.28 0.71 -0.18
N THR A 128 -13.78 1.79 -0.80
CA THR A 128 -14.25 2.99 -0.09
C THR A 128 -15.38 2.70 0.91
N PRO A 129 -16.47 1.97 0.55
CA PRO A 129 -17.53 1.67 1.50
C PRO A 129 -17.03 0.89 2.74
N LYS A 130 -16.08 -0.02 2.56
CA LYS A 130 -15.44 -0.77 3.65
C LYS A 130 -14.64 0.17 4.55
N LEU A 131 -13.84 1.06 3.96
CA LEU A 131 -13.08 2.06 4.72
C LEU A 131 -14.00 3.02 5.49
N VAL A 132 -15.12 3.46 4.90
CA VAL A 132 -16.13 4.29 5.58
C VAL A 132 -16.73 3.57 6.79
N SER A 133 -17.09 2.29 6.64
CA SER A 133 -17.62 1.49 7.75
C SER A 133 -16.61 1.40 8.90
N ILE A 134 -15.35 1.09 8.59
CA ILE A 134 -14.30 0.92 9.60
C ILE A 134 -13.92 2.25 10.25
N TYR A 135 -13.87 3.33 9.48
CA TYR A 135 -13.67 4.69 9.99
C TYR A 135 -14.70 5.03 11.08
N HIS A 136 -15.99 4.79 10.83
CA HIS A 136 -17.03 5.03 11.84
C HIS A 136 -16.89 4.14 13.07
N LYS A 137 -16.54 2.85 12.90
CA LYS A 137 -16.31 1.94 14.04
C LYS A 137 -15.13 2.40 14.91
N ILE A 138 -14.01 2.81 14.29
CA ILE A 138 -12.86 3.35 15.02
C ILE A 138 -13.26 4.62 15.77
N LYS A 139 -13.92 5.58 15.11
CA LYS A 139 -14.43 6.81 15.75
C LYS A 139 -15.33 6.49 16.94
N GLN A 140 -16.26 5.54 16.79
CA GLN A 140 -17.16 5.14 17.87
C GLN A 140 -16.40 4.51 19.05
N MET A 141 -15.45 3.62 18.78
CA MET A 141 -14.59 3.02 19.81
C MET A 141 -13.80 4.08 20.58
N LEU A 142 -13.25 5.08 19.89
CA LEU A 142 -12.49 6.15 20.53
C LEU A 142 -13.36 7.03 21.43
N ILE A 143 -14.59 7.35 21.00
CA ILE A 143 -15.57 8.07 21.83
C ILE A 143 -15.91 7.29 23.12
N LEU A 144 -16.00 5.96 23.03
CA LEU A 144 -16.34 5.11 24.18
C LEU A 144 -15.17 4.92 25.15
N ASN A 145 -13.93 5.02 24.67
CA ASN A 145 -12.74 4.79 25.50
C ASN A 145 -12.30 6.03 26.30
N ASP A 146 -12.75 7.24 25.94
CA ASP A 146 -12.49 8.50 26.68
C ASP A 146 -10.99 8.84 26.89
N ASN A 147 -10.15 8.56 25.88
CA ASN A 147 -8.68 8.67 25.98
C ASN A 147 -8.07 9.89 25.26
N ASP A 148 -8.86 10.93 24.93
CA ASP A 148 -8.47 12.07 24.07
C ASP A 148 -7.90 11.71 22.67
N GLU A 149 -7.84 10.42 22.33
CA GLU A 149 -7.43 9.90 21.03
C GLU A 149 -8.47 10.20 19.95
N ASP A 150 -8.02 10.50 18.74
CA ASP A 150 -8.88 10.70 17.58
C ASP A 150 -8.26 10.14 16.30
N PHE A 151 -9.11 9.79 15.35
CA PHE A 151 -8.74 9.26 14.05
C PHE A 151 -9.41 10.06 12.94
N GLU A 152 -8.65 10.50 11.94
CA GLU A 152 -9.18 11.23 10.79
C GLU A 152 -8.55 10.73 9.50
N ILE A 153 -9.26 10.86 8.37
CA ILE A 153 -8.75 10.50 7.05
C ILE A 153 -8.68 11.76 6.18
N VAL A 154 -7.60 11.89 5.41
CA VAL A 154 -7.43 12.92 4.39
C VAL A 154 -7.37 12.23 3.03
N PHE A 155 -8.40 12.46 2.22
CA PHE A 155 -8.45 12.02 0.84
C PHE A 155 -7.44 12.79 -0.01
N VAL A 156 -6.56 12.05 -0.67
CA VAL A 156 -5.57 12.54 -1.63
C VAL A 156 -6.00 12.04 -3.00
N SER A 157 -6.63 12.91 -3.78
CA SER A 157 -7.23 12.50 -5.04
C SER A 157 -6.20 12.31 -6.16
N ASN A 158 -6.38 11.23 -6.90
CA ASN A 158 -5.74 10.94 -8.18
C ASN A 158 -6.73 11.11 -9.37
N ASP A 159 -7.87 11.77 -9.15
CA ASP A 159 -8.83 12.05 -10.21
C ASP A 159 -8.22 12.94 -11.30
N TRP A 160 -8.75 12.82 -12.52
CA TRP A 160 -8.23 13.60 -13.66
C TRP A 160 -8.85 15.00 -13.75
N ASP A 161 -10.02 15.19 -13.13
CA ASP A 161 -10.74 16.45 -13.14
C ASP A 161 -11.50 16.70 -11.83
N GLN A 162 -11.92 17.95 -11.65
CA GLN A 162 -12.65 18.42 -10.48
C GLN A 162 -14.00 17.71 -10.31
N SER A 163 -14.64 17.27 -11.40
CA SER A 163 -15.95 16.63 -11.34
C SER A 163 -15.84 15.22 -10.75
N GLY A 164 -14.84 14.45 -11.18
CA GLY A 164 -14.51 13.14 -10.62
C GLY A 164 -14.16 13.25 -9.13
N PHE A 165 -13.29 14.20 -8.78
CA PHE A 165 -12.97 14.51 -7.39
C PHE A 165 -14.23 14.78 -6.55
N ASN A 166 -15.09 15.71 -6.99
CA ASN A 166 -16.27 16.11 -6.24
C ASN A 166 -17.25 14.94 -6.06
N SER A 167 -17.53 14.21 -7.13
CA SER A 167 -18.48 13.09 -7.11
C SER A 167 -18.01 11.99 -6.16
N TYR A 168 -16.71 11.67 -6.16
CA TYR A 168 -16.18 10.62 -5.30
C TYR A 168 -15.97 11.07 -3.85
N PHE A 169 -15.43 12.28 -3.62
CA PHE A 169 -15.27 12.84 -2.27
C PHE A 169 -16.61 12.97 -1.53
N ASN A 170 -17.71 13.26 -2.25
CA ASN A 170 -19.06 13.30 -1.66
C ASN A 170 -19.55 11.96 -1.09
N THR A 171 -18.87 10.85 -1.38
CA THR A 171 -19.17 9.53 -0.81
C THR A 171 -18.42 9.25 0.50
N MET A 172 -17.56 10.18 0.94
CA MET A 172 -16.64 10.00 2.04
C MET A 172 -16.97 10.94 3.21
N PRO A 173 -16.93 10.48 4.48
CA PRO A 173 -17.28 11.29 5.65
C PRO A 173 -16.10 12.08 6.25
N TRP A 174 -14.97 12.14 5.56
CA TRP A 174 -13.69 12.64 6.08
C TRP A 174 -13.18 13.86 5.29
N LEU A 175 -11.92 14.26 5.50
CA LEU A 175 -11.32 15.45 4.90
C LEU A 175 -10.70 15.17 3.53
N ALA A 176 -10.40 16.21 2.75
CA ALA A 176 -9.66 16.09 1.49
C ALA A 176 -8.64 17.22 1.30
N LEU A 177 -7.55 16.90 0.59
CA LEU A 177 -6.73 17.94 -0.01
C LEU A 177 -7.50 18.62 -1.15
N PRO A 178 -7.33 19.93 -1.35
CA PRO A 178 -7.88 20.59 -2.53
C PRO A 178 -7.39 19.94 -3.82
N PHE A 179 -8.29 19.81 -4.79
CA PHE A 179 -8.00 19.19 -6.07
C PHE A 179 -7.05 20.05 -6.92
N GLY A 180 -6.17 19.40 -7.68
CA GLY A 180 -5.24 20.08 -8.59
C GLY A 180 -3.95 20.61 -7.95
N GLU A 181 -3.83 20.51 -6.62
CA GLU A 181 -2.65 20.99 -5.88
C GLU A 181 -1.40 20.13 -6.11
N PRO A 182 -0.19 20.74 -6.13
CA PRO A 182 1.07 19.99 -6.18
C PRO A 182 1.28 19.07 -4.97
N THR A 183 0.68 19.40 -3.82
CA THR A 183 0.79 18.63 -2.57
C THR A 183 0.44 17.16 -2.77
N ALA A 184 -0.62 16.83 -3.51
CA ALA A 184 -1.03 15.45 -3.76
C ALA A 184 0.06 14.64 -4.49
N LYS A 185 0.66 15.22 -5.54
CA LYS A 185 1.77 14.60 -6.30
C LYS A 185 3.03 14.48 -5.44
N ASN A 186 3.33 15.51 -4.65
CA ASN A 186 4.49 15.52 -3.75
C ASN A 186 4.36 14.44 -2.67
N LEU A 187 3.16 14.24 -2.12
CA LEU A 187 2.88 13.18 -1.17
C LEU A 187 2.98 11.79 -1.80
N ALA A 188 2.41 11.60 -2.99
CA ALA A 188 2.54 10.34 -3.72
C ALA A 188 4.02 9.99 -3.96
N LYS A 189 4.85 10.96 -4.35
CA LYS A 189 6.29 10.76 -4.49
C LYS A 189 6.97 10.48 -3.14
N TYR A 190 6.69 11.29 -2.13
CA TYR A 190 7.30 11.18 -0.80
C TYR A 190 7.10 9.80 -0.18
N PHE A 191 5.90 9.25 -0.32
CA PHE A 191 5.58 7.95 0.22
C PHE A 191 5.86 6.77 -0.72
N ASP A 192 6.29 7.05 -1.95
CA ASP A 192 6.44 6.06 -3.02
C ASP A 192 5.12 5.29 -3.30
N VAL A 193 4.05 6.04 -3.58
CA VAL A 193 2.75 5.48 -3.94
C VAL A 193 2.77 5.06 -5.41
N ARG A 194 3.08 3.78 -5.65
CA ARG A 194 3.14 3.16 -6.99
C ARG A 194 1.77 2.77 -7.55
N GLY A 195 0.74 2.68 -6.71
CA GLY A 195 -0.59 2.26 -7.11
C GLY A 195 -1.67 2.70 -6.11
N ILE A 196 -2.91 2.77 -6.61
CA ILE A 196 -4.09 3.12 -5.83
C ILE A 196 -5.14 1.99 -5.90
N PRO A 197 -5.98 1.82 -4.86
CA PRO A 197 -6.03 2.61 -3.63
C PRO A 197 -4.85 2.31 -2.68
N CYS A 198 -4.35 3.34 -2.02
CA CYS A 198 -3.31 3.25 -0.98
C CYS A 198 -3.77 4.02 0.26
N LEU A 199 -3.49 3.49 1.45
CA LEU A 199 -3.80 4.16 2.72
C LEU A 199 -2.56 4.14 3.60
N ILE A 200 -2.04 5.32 3.90
CA ILE A 200 -0.86 5.53 4.73
C ILE A 200 -1.31 6.06 6.07
N ILE A 201 -0.82 5.48 7.16
CA ILE A 201 -1.18 5.88 8.51
C ILE A 201 -0.04 6.70 9.11
N LEU A 202 -0.39 7.88 9.59
CA LEU A 202 0.46 8.76 10.39
C LEU A 202 -0.01 8.73 11.84
N GLY A 203 0.93 8.76 12.77
CA GLY A 203 0.64 8.84 14.19
C GLY A 203 0.33 10.26 14.67
N PRO A 204 -0.09 10.40 15.94
CA PRO A 204 -0.33 11.68 16.62
C PRO A 204 0.82 12.69 16.52
N ASP A 205 2.05 12.20 16.41
CA ASP A 205 3.29 12.98 16.28
C ASP A 205 3.57 13.44 14.83
N GLY A 206 2.70 13.08 13.88
CA GLY A 206 2.86 13.34 12.45
C GLY A 206 3.89 12.43 11.78
N LYS A 207 4.42 11.40 12.45
CA LYS A 207 5.31 10.40 11.87
C LYS A 207 4.55 9.27 11.20
N THR A 208 5.16 8.63 10.22
CA THR A 208 4.54 7.50 9.53
C THR A 208 4.59 6.26 10.41
N ILE A 209 3.41 5.71 10.71
CA ILE A 209 3.28 4.42 11.39
C ILE A 209 3.41 3.30 10.37
N THR A 210 2.67 3.38 9.26
CA THR A 210 2.70 2.35 8.23
C THR A 210 2.24 2.87 6.87
N LYS A 211 2.85 2.35 5.79
CA LYS A 211 2.40 2.58 4.41
C LYS A 211 1.40 1.51 3.94
N HIS A 212 1.12 0.50 4.78
CA HIS A 212 0.30 -0.66 4.44
C HIS A 212 -1.09 -0.62 5.08
N GLY A 213 -1.60 0.57 5.42
CA GLY A 213 -2.88 0.75 6.11
C GLY A 213 -4.05 0.07 5.39
N ARG A 214 -4.08 0.09 4.05
CA ARG A 214 -5.12 -0.60 3.27
C ARG A 214 -5.13 -2.11 3.54
N ASN A 215 -3.95 -2.72 3.63
CA ASN A 215 -3.81 -4.16 3.88
C ASN A 215 -4.27 -4.48 5.30
N LEU A 216 -3.82 -3.69 6.30
CA LEU A 216 -4.23 -3.87 7.69
C LEU A 216 -5.75 -3.73 7.88
N ILE A 217 -6.38 -2.76 7.21
CA ILE A 217 -7.83 -2.58 7.20
C ILE A 217 -8.56 -3.80 6.60
N ASN A 218 -8.02 -4.39 5.54
CA ASN A 218 -8.63 -5.59 4.94
C ASN A 218 -8.50 -6.82 5.85
N LEU A 219 -7.35 -6.98 6.51
CA LEU A 219 -7.03 -8.14 7.33
C LEU A 219 -7.69 -8.07 8.71
N TYR A 220 -7.49 -6.95 9.41
CA TYR A 220 -7.85 -6.80 10.82
C TYR A 220 -9.02 -5.85 11.06
N GLN A 221 -9.53 -5.18 10.03
CA GLN A 221 -10.66 -4.24 10.12
C GLN A 221 -10.38 -3.13 11.17
N GLU A 222 -11.36 -2.77 12.00
CA GLU A 222 -11.20 -1.80 13.09
C GLU A 222 -10.15 -2.21 14.13
N ASN A 223 -9.89 -3.52 14.30
CA ASN A 223 -8.91 -4.02 15.27
C ASN A 223 -7.48 -3.65 14.87
N ALA A 224 -7.25 -3.25 13.61
CA ALA A 224 -5.97 -2.75 13.15
C ALA A 224 -5.54 -1.51 13.93
N TYR A 225 -6.45 -0.66 14.41
CA TYR A 225 -6.14 0.56 15.14
C TYR A 225 -5.35 0.25 16.45
N PRO A 226 -4.29 1.01 16.80
CA PRO A 226 -3.79 2.25 16.16
C PRO A 226 -2.78 2.03 15.02
N PHE A 227 -2.79 0.87 14.38
CA PHE A 227 -1.95 0.47 13.24
C PHE A 227 -0.46 0.35 13.57
N THR A 228 -0.09 0.42 14.85
CA THR A 228 1.30 0.29 15.30
C THR A 228 1.81 -1.12 15.08
N GLU A 229 3.12 -1.23 14.85
CA GLU A 229 3.81 -2.53 14.70
C GLU A 229 3.49 -3.47 15.87
N ALA A 230 3.59 -2.98 17.11
CA ALA A 230 3.24 -3.77 18.29
C ALA A 230 1.79 -4.27 18.31
N LYS A 231 0.84 -3.50 17.76
CA LYS A 231 -0.56 -3.93 17.63
C LYS A 231 -0.71 -5.00 16.54
N VAL A 232 -0.03 -4.83 15.41
CA VAL A 232 -0.03 -5.81 14.32
C VAL A 232 0.60 -7.12 14.79
N ASP A 233 1.75 -7.08 15.45
CA ASP A 233 2.41 -8.26 16.04
C ASP A 233 1.49 -9.03 16.99
N LEU A 234 0.68 -8.31 17.78
CA LEU A 234 -0.27 -8.91 18.70
C LEU A 234 -1.41 -9.61 17.95
N LEU A 235 -1.92 -9.00 16.88
CA LEU A 235 -2.97 -9.59 16.04
C LEU A 235 -2.48 -10.81 15.28
N GLU A 236 -1.26 -10.77 14.76
CA GLU A 236 -0.61 -11.90 14.09
C GLU A 236 -0.43 -13.08 15.06
N LYS A 237 0.09 -12.83 16.27
CA LYS A 237 0.19 -13.87 17.31
C LYS A 237 -1.16 -14.45 17.70
N GLN A 238 -2.21 -13.63 17.79
CA GLN A 238 -3.56 -14.12 18.05
C GLN A 238 -4.06 -15.04 16.93
N MET A 239 -3.85 -14.65 15.67
CA MET A 239 -4.18 -15.50 14.52
C MET A 239 -3.42 -16.82 14.54
N ASP A 240 -2.13 -16.82 14.88
CA ASP A 240 -1.32 -18.04 14.98
C ASP A 240 -1.82 -18.97 16.09
N GLU A 241 -2.18 -18.43 17.25
CA GLU A 241 -2.75 -19.23 18.34
C GLU A 241 -4.13 -19.79 17.99
N GLU A 242 -4.98 -19.01 17.32
CA GLU A 242 -6.29 -19.47 16.83
C GLU A 242 -6.12 -20.59 15.78
N ALA A 243 -5.15 -20.45 14.88
CA ALA A 243 -4.87 -21.41 13.82
C ALA A 243 -4.46 -22.79 14.34
N LYS A 244 -3.86 -22.89 15.55
CA LYS A 244 -3.54 -24.19 16.18
C LYS A 244 -4.77 -25.05 16.46
N ASN A 245 -5.94 -24.43 16.58
CA ASN A 245 -7.21 -25.12 16.82
C ASN A 245 -7.97 -25.42 15.52
N LEU A 246 -7.47 -24.98 14.37
CA LEU A 246 -8.07 -25.27 13.07
C LEU A 246 -7.67 -26.66 12.56
N PRO A 247 -8.57 -27.37 11.88
CA PRO A 247 -8.25 -28.59 11.16
C PRO A 247 -7.11 -28.38 10.15
N ARG A 248 -6.25 -29.39 9.97
CA ARG A 248 -5.18 -29.32 8.97
C ARG A 248 -5.69 -29.34 7.54
N SER A 249 -6.87 -29.89 7.31
CA SER A 249 -7.53 -29.92 6.02
C SER A 249 -9.04 -29.89 6.18
N GLU A 250 -9.73 -29.32 5.18
CA GLU A 250 -11.18 -29.18 5.15
C GLU A 250 -11.74 -29.23 3.71
N TYR A 251 -13.03 -29.59 3.59
CA TYR A 251 -13.77 -29.48 2.34
C TYR A 251 -14.63 -28.21 2.35
N HIS A 252 -14.59 -27.44 1.26
CA HIS A 252 -15.35 -26.22 1.10
C HIS A 252 -16.50 -26.41 0.11
N ALA A 253 -17.74 -26.04 0.44
CA ALA A 253 -18.90 -26.24 -0.44
C ALA A 253 -18.78 -25.60 -1.85
N GLY A 254 -17.99 -24.52 -1.99
CA GLY A 254 -17.71 -23.88 -3.28
C GLY A 254 -16.58 -24.51 -4.10
N HIS A 255 -15.93 -25.58 -3.59
CA HIS A 255 -14.75 -26.18 -4.21
C HIS A 255 -14.71 -27.70 -4.04
N LYS A 256 -14.19 -28.43 -5.04
CA LYS A 256 -14.28 -29.91 -5.03
C LYS A 256 -13.10 -30.62 -4.38
N HIS A 257 -11.92 -30.02 -4.40
CA HIS A 257 -10.73 -30.61 -3.81
C HIS A 257 -10.66 -30.31 -2.30
N GLU A 258 -9.96 -31.19 -1.57
CA GLU A 258 -9.60 -30.94 -0.18
C GLU A 258 -8.67 -29.72 -0.11
N LEU A 259 -8.92 -28.84 0.85
CA LEU A 259 -8.10 -27.67 1.11
C LEU A 259 -7.18 -27.95 2.28
N THR A 260 -5.90 -27.59 2.15
CA THR A 260 -4.90 -27.70 3.21
C THR A 260 -4.76 -26.35 3.91
N LEU A 261 -4.71 -26.35 5.24
CA LEU A 261 -4.39 -25.15 6.01
C LEU A 261 -2.91 -24.79 5.82
N VAL A 262 -2.66 -23.62 5.24
CA VAL A 262 -1.31 -23.08 4.99
C VAL A 262 -1.12 -21.78 5.76
N SER A 263 0.13 -21.50 6.13
CA SER A 263 0.59 -20.26 6.74
C SER A 263 1.59 -19.57 5.83
N GLN A 264 1.99 -18.35 6.19
CA GLN A 264 3.02 -17.62 5.45
C GLN A 264 4.35 -18.39 5.32
N GLU A 265 4.67 -19.26 6.28
CA GLU A 265 5.90 -20.05 6.28
C GLU A 265 5.80 -21.33 5.43
N THR A 266 4.58 -21.86 5.24
CA THR A 266 4.35 -23.16 4.59
C THR A 266 3.84 -23.06 3.16
N GLY A 267 3.89 -21.86 2.57
CA GLY A 267 3.50 -21.60 1.17
C GLY A 267 2.26 -20.71 1.01
N GLY A 268 1.68 -20.22 2.11
CA GLY A 268 0.71 -19.14 2.11
C GLY A 268 1.36 -17.79 1.89
N GLY A 269 0.61 -16.83 1.35
CA GLY A 269 1.04 -15.45 1.16
C GLY A 269 -0.18 -14.53 1.16
N PRO A 270 -0.06 -13.27 0.75
CA PRO A 270 -1.23 -12.45 0.45
C PRO A 270 -2.07 -13.11 -0.66
N PHE A 271 -3.34 -13.37 -0.39
CA PHE A 271 -4.26 -14.01 -1.33
C PHE A 271 -5.58 -13.25 -1.46
N ILE A 272 -6.33 -13.51 -2.53
CA ILE A 272 -7.73 -13.08 -2.65
C ILE A 272 -8.61 -14.29 -2.38
N CYS A 273 -9.42 -14.21 -1.33
CA CYS A 273 -10.32 -15.29 -0.96
C CYS A 273 -11.34 -15.52 -2.06
N CYS A 274 -11.35 -16.73 -2.62
CA CYS A 274 -12.24 -17.12 -3.71
C CYS A 274 -13.72 -17.16 -3.30
N ASP A 275 -14.02 -17.12 -2.00
CA ASP A 275 -15.39 -17.14 -1.50
C ASP A 275 -15.99 -15.73 -1.33
N CYS A 276 -15.24 -14.81 -0.72
CA CYS A 276 -15.74 -13.48 -0.40
C CYS A 276 -15.13 -12.35 -1.24
N ASP A 277 -14.18 -12.66 -2.13
CA ASP A 277 -13.44 -11.69 -2.97
C ASP A 277 -12.68 -10.63 -2.13
N GLU A 278 -12.39 -10.93 -0.87
CA GLU A 278 -11.60 -10.06 0.01
C GLU A 278 -10.15 -10.56 0.16
N GLN A 279 -9.24 -9.60 0.31
CA GLN A 279 -7.82 -9.86 0.59
C GLN A 279 -7.66 -10.62 1.92
N GLY A 280 -6.88 -11.70 1.90
CA GLY A 280 -6.35 -12.40 3.06
C GLY A 280 -4.82 -12.37 3.11
N ALA A 281 -4.27 -12.69 4.28
CA ALA A 281 -2.85 -12.88 4.53
C ALA A 281 -2.67 -13.73 5.80
N GLY A 282 -1.50 -14.33 5.97
CA GLY A 282 -1.22 -15.24 7.08
C GLY A 282 -1.77 -16.63 6.80
N TRP A 283 -2.88 -16.98 7.46
CA TRP A 283 -3.49 -18.30 7.37
C TRP A 283 -4.58 -18.39 6.30
N ALA A 284 -4.54 -19.46 5.50
CA ALA A 284 -5.51 -19.73 4.43
C ALA A 284 -5.77 -21.24 4.33
N TYR A 285 -6.94 -21.61 3.82
CA TYR A 285 -7.15 -22.96 3.27
C TYR A 285 -6.91 -22.91 1.77
N GLN A 286 -5.90 -23.63 1.30
CA GLN A 286 -5.44 -23.65 -0.09
C GLN A 286 -5.59 -25.05 -0.69
N CYS A 287 -6.16 -25.12 -1.90
CA CYS A 287 -6.09 -26.30 -2.74
C CYS A 287 -4.74 -26.33 -3.46
N LEU A 288 -3.91 -27.33 -3.16
CA LEU A 288 -2.60 -27.47 -3.78
C LEU A 288 -2.66 -27.90 -5.26
N ASP A 289 -3.80 -28.45 -5.71
CA ASP A 289 -3.98 -28.89 -7.09
C ASP A 289 -4.30 -27.75 -8.06
N CYS A 290 -5.04 -26.72 -7.60
CA CYS A 290 -5.52 -25.66 -8.48
C CYS A 290 -5.36 -24.23 -7.94
N GLY A 291 -4.78 -24.05 -6.76
CA GLY A 291 -4.53 -22.74 -6.15
C GLY A 291 -5.81 -22.03 -5.65
N TYR A 292 -6.88 -22.78 -5.37
CA TYR A 292 -8.09 -22.19 -4.76
C TYR A 292 -7.81 -21.83 -3.30
N GLU A 293 -8.00 -20.57 -2.91
CA GLU A 293 -7.66 -20.08 -1.58
C GLU A 293 -8.85 -19.40 -0.91
N VAL A 294 -9.10 -19.72 0.36
CA VAL A 294 -10.14 -19.07 1.16
C VAL A 294 -9.65 -18.74 2.57
N HIS A 295 -10.22 -17.70 3.17
CA HIS A 295 -9.98 -17.43 4.59
C HIS A 295 -10.46 -18.61 5.44
N PRO A 296 -9.82 -18.87 6.60
CA PRO A 296 -10.32 -19.85 7.56
C PRO A 296 -11.80 -19.68 7.91
N LYS A 297 -12.25 -18.44 8.12
CA LYS A 297 -13.66 -18.09 8.39
C LYS A 297 -14.62 -18.29 7.20
N CYS A 298 -14.10 -18.40 5.98
CA CYS A 298 -14.89 -18.58 4.76
C CYS A 298 -15.06 -20.05 4.37
N VAL A 299 -14.48 -20.98 5.15
CA VAL A 299 -14.71 -22.42 4.93
C VAL A 299 -16.13 -22.77 5.35
N ARG A 300 -16.99 -23.02 4.35
CA ARG A 300 -18.29 -23.67 4.54
C ARG A 300 -18.11 -25.17 4.41
N ALA A 301 -17.98 -25.84 5.55
CA ALA A 301 -17.82 -27.29 5.62
C ALA A 301 -18.93 -28.01 4.84
N VAL A 302 -18.56 -29.00 4.03
CA VAL A 302 -19.53 -29.88 3.38
C VAL A 302 -19.99 -30.92 4.40
N ASP A 303 -21.29 -30.99 4.64
CA ASP A 303 -21.87 -32.00 5.53
C ASP A 303 -21.69 -33.40 4.89
N THR A 304 -20.66 -34.13 5.31
CA THR A 304 -20.32 -35.46 4.79
C THR A 304 -21.28 -36.55 5.26
N SER A 305 -22.23 -36.19 6.13
CA SER A 305 -23.33 -37.06 6.60
C SER A 305 -24.24 -37.57 5.47
N ASN A 306 -24.19 -37.00 4.26
CA ASN A 306 -24.94 -37.44 3.07
C ASN A 306 -24.13 -38.14 1.97
N MET A 307 -22.81 -38.33 2.13
CA MET A 307 -21.95 -38.95 1.08
C MET A 307 -21.70 -40.45 1.29
N LEU A 308 -22.07 -41.03 2.44
CA LEU A 308 -21.96 -42.47 2.74
C LEU A 308 -23.28 -43.25 2.50
N GLY A 309 -24.25 -42.63 1.81
CA GLY A 309 -25.61 -43.14 1.68
C GLY A 309 -26.13 -43.31 0.25
N ARG A 310 -25.26 -43.59 -0.74
CA ARG A 310 -25.67 -44.10 -2.07
C ARG A 310 -24.64 -45.06 -2.65
#